data_AF-A0A5N6RQC4-F1
#
_entry.id   AF-A0A5N6RQC4-F1
#
_cell.length_a   1.000
_cell.length_b   1.000
_cell.length_c   1.000
_cell.angle_alpha   90.00
_cell.angle_beta   90.00
_cell.angle_gamma   90.00
#
_symmetry.space_group_name_H-M   'P 1'
#
loop_
_entity.id
_entity.type
_entity.pdbx_description
1 polymer ?
#
loop_
_entity_poly.entity_id
_entity_poly.type
_entity_poly.pdbx_seq_one_letter_code
_entity_poly.pdbx_strand_id
1 'polypeptide(L)' 'MKVETFDQLQQRIPERIIEHAVRGMLPKGRLGRALFNHLKVYKGPDHPHEAQKPIDLPIRDKRIQKER' A
#
# COMPACT_ATOMS: atom_id res chain seq x y z
N MET A 1 -26.25 -1.16 0.72
CA MET A 1 -24.84 -1.45 1.10
C MET A 1 -24.13 -2.01 -0.13
N LYS A 2 -22.95 -1.50 -0.49
CA LYS A 2 -22.14 -2.08 -1.59
C LYS A 2 -21.09 -2.99 -0.97
N VAL A 3 -20.90 -4.18 -1.55
CA VAL A 3 -19.94 -5.18 -1.10
C VAL A 3 -19.14 -5.63 -2.31
N GLU A 4 -17.83 -5.74 -2.16
CA GLU A 4 -16.92 -6.26 -3.19
C GLU A 4 -16.04 -7.33 -2.54
N THR A 5 -15.80 -8.41 -3.28
CA THR A 5 -14.79 -9.42 -2.90
C THR A 5 -13.38 -8.88 -3.15
N PHE A 6 -12.38 -9.50 -2.53
CA PHE A 6 -10.98 -9.09 -2.70
C PHE A 6 -10.53 -9.11 -4.16
N ASP A 7 -10.84 -10.17 -4.89
CA ASP A 7 -10.47 -10.34 -6.30
C ASP A 7 -11.13 -9.29 -7.21
N GLN A 8 -12.43 -9.01 -6.98
CA GLN A 8 -13.13 -7.95 -7.70
C GLN A 8 -12.47 -6.57 -7.50
N LEU A 9 -12.06 -6.25 -6.27
CA LEU A 9 -11.37 -5.00 -5.98
C LEU A 9 -9.96 -4.98 -6.60
N GLN A 10 -9.26 -6.11 -6.58
CA GLN A 10 -7.92 -6.25 -7.15
C GLN A 10 -7.92 -6.03 -8.66
N GLN A 11 -8.93 -6.51 -9.36
CA GLN A 11 -9.07 -6.30 -10.80
C GLN A 11 -9.50 -4.86 -11.14
N ARG A 12 -10.30 -4.22 -10.28
CA ARG A 12 -10.88 -2.90 -10.53
C ARG A 12 -9.95 -1.74 -10.15
N ILE A 13 -9.46 -1.71 -8.90
CA ILE A 13 -8.55 -0.70 -8.34
C ILE A 13 -7.62 -1.39 -7.31
N PRO A 14 -6.57 -2.09 -7.77
CA PRO A 14 -5.68 -2.84 -6.88
C PRO A 14 -4.97 -1.98 -5.83
N GLU A 15 -4.66 -0.72 -6.15
CA GLU A 15 -3.95 0.21 -5.26
C GLU A 15 -4.70 0.41 -3.94
N ARG A 16 -6.03 0.42 -4.01
CA ARG A 16 -6.92 0.66 -2.87
C ARG A 16 -6.80 -0.42 -1.80
N ILE A 17 -6.42 -1.65 -2.17
CA ILE A 17 -6.24 -2.75 -1.22
C ILE A 17 -5.13 -2.41 -0.22
N ILE A 18 -3.96 -2.03 -0.75
CA ILE A 18 -2.78 -1.69 0.06
C ILE A 18 -3.02 -0.39 0.83
N GLU A 19 -3.54 0.63 0.17
CA GLU A 19 -3.90 1.89 0.82
C GLU A 19 -4.86 1.69 1.99
N HIS A 20 -5.89 0.86 1.82
CA HIS A 20 -6.87 0.59 2.86
C HIS A 20 -6.23 -0.16 4.04
N ALA A 21 -5.41 -1.20 3.78
CA ALA A 21 -4.71 -1.94 4.82
C ALA A 21 -3.78 -1.05 5.64
N VAL A 22 -2.92 -0.26 4.98
CA VAL A 22 -1.96 0.63 5.65
C VAL A 22 -2.68 1.73 6.42
N ARG A 23 -3.71 2.36 5.83
CA ARG A 23 -4.54 3.34 6.52
C ARG A 23 -5.22 2.77 7.76
N GLY A 24 -5.54 1.48 7.75
CA GLY A 24 -6.04 0.73 8.90
C GLY A 24 -5.08 0.79 10.09
N MET A 25 -3.79 0.62 9.83
CA MET A 25 -2.69 0.57 10.83
C MET A 25 -2.22 1.96 11.30
N LEU A 26 -2.49 3.03 10.56
CA LEU A 26 -2.15 4.40 10.94
C LEU A 26 -3.07 4.97 12.05
N PRO A 27 -2.58 5.91 12.89
CA PRO A 27 -3.39 6.58 13.90
C PRO A 27 -4.54 7.34 13.24
N LYS A 28 -5.69 7.44 13.91
CA LYS A 28 -6.86 8.16 13.37
C LYS A 28 -6.79 9.64 13.78
N GLY A 29 -7.16 10.53 12.86
CA GLY A 29 -7.18 11.98 13.11
C GLY A 29 -6.45 12.79 12.05
N ARG A 30 -6.16 14.06 12.35
CA ARG A 30 -5.50 14.98 11.41
C ARG A 30 -4.08 14.50 11.05
N LEU A 31 -3.30 14.07 12.04
CA LEU A 31 -1.95 13.56 11.84
C LEU A 31 -1.94 12.30 10.96
N GLY A 32 -2.85 11.35 11.21
CA GLY A 32 -2.95 10.13 10.41
C GLY A 32 -3.25 10.40 8.93
N ARG A 33 -4.10 11.40 8.65
CA ARG A 33 -4.37 11.84 7.27
C ARG A 33 -3.13 12.44 6.61
N ALA A 34 -2.33 13.21 7.36
CA ALA A 34 -1.08 13.74 6.85
C ALA A 34 -0.07 12.62 6.56
N LEU A 35 0.11 11.67 7.48
CA LEU A 35 1.00 10.52 7.30
C LEU A 35 0.58 9.63 6.12
N PHE A 36 -0.73 9.43 5.93
CA PHE A 36 -1.26 8.65 4.81
C PHE A 36 -0.82 9.21 3.45
N ASN A 37 -0.67 10.53 3.33
CA ASN A 37 -0.23 11.16 2.07
C ASN A 37 1.22 10.82 1.69
N HIS A 38 2.03 10.31 2.62
CA HIS A 38 3.41 9.89 2.35
C HIS A 38 3.49 8.53 1.65
N LEU A 39 2.43 7.70 1.74
CA LEU A 39 2.36 6.43 1.03
C LEU A 39 2.07 6.69 -0.46
N LYS A 40 2.86 6.08 -1.35
CA LYS A 40 2.66 6.08 -2.80
C LYS A 40 2.53 4.63 -3.26
N VAL A 41 1.43 4.29 -3.92
CA VAL A 41 1.12 2.94 -4.40
C VAL A 41 0.95 2.97 -5.91
N TYR A 42 1.55 2.00 -6.59
CA TYR A 42 1.48 1.85 -8.04
C TYR A 42 1.06 0.42 -8.37
N LYS A 43 0.19 0.26 -9.37
CA LYS A 43 -0.23 -1.07 -9.86
C LYS A 43 0.84 -1.78 -10.69
N GLY A 44 1.72 -1.01 -11.34
CA GLY A 44 2.77 -1.52 -12.21
C GLY A 44 4.10 -1.70 -11.48
N PRO A 45 5.11 -2.27 -12.16
CA PRO A 45 6.44 -2.42 -11.59
C PRO A 45 7.18 -1.07 -11.45
N ASP A 46 6.79 -0.06 -12.24
CA ASP A 46 7.50 1.21 -12.31
C ASP A 46 6.88 2.30 -11.43
N HIS A 47 7.73 3.23 -10.96
CA HIS A 47 7.32 4.46 -10.30
C HIS A 47 8.02 5.67 -10.93
N PRO A 48 7.39 6.87 -10.97
CA PRO A 48 8.01 8.08 -11.52
C PRO A 48 9.03 8.75 -10.57
N HIS A 49 9.34 8.11 -9.44
CA HIS A 49 10.10 8.71 -8.33
C HIS A 49 11.62 8.51 -8.40
N GLU A 50 12.19 8.46 -9.61
CA GLU A 50 13.64 8.26 -9.79
C GLU A 50 14.48 9.38 -9.18
N ALA A 51 14.00 10.63 -9.28
CA ALA A 51 14.71 11.80 -8.74
C ALA A 51 14.88 11.74 -7.21
N GLN A 52 14.02 11.00 -6.51
CA GLN A 52 14.08 10.84 -5.05
C GLN A 52 15.12 9.82 -4.60
N LYS A 53 15.74 9.06 -5.52
CA LYS A 53 16.74 8.01 -5.23
C LYS A 53 16.28 7.06 -4.11
N PRO A 54 15.17 6.33 -4.30
CA PRO A 54 14.63 5.46 -3.28
C PRO A 54 15.61 4.33 -2.93
N ILE A 55 15.55 3.89 -1.67
CA ILE A 55 16.29 2.75 -1.16
C ILE A 55 15.31 1.63 -0.82
N ASP A 56 15.78 0.39 -0.92
CA ASP A 56 14.97 -0.77 -0.57
C ASP A 56 14.60 -0.78 0.91
N LEU A 57 13.37 -1.21 1.20
CA LEU A 57 12.85 -1.27 2.56
C LEU A 57 13.41 -2.51 3.29
N PRO A 58 14.05 -2.37 4.45
CA PRO A 58 14.53 -3.52 5.22
C PRO A 58 13.37 -4.29 5.86
N ILE A 59 13.23 -5.57 5.51
CA ILE A 59 12.23 -6.46 6.09
C ILE A 59 12.93 -7.45 7.03
N ARG A 60 12.63 -7.37 8.33
CA ARG A 60 13.23 -8.25 9.36
C ARG A 60 12.42 -9.52 9.64
N ASP A 61 11.12 -9.51 9.33
CA ASP A 61 10.24 -10.64 9.59
C ASP A 61 10.48 -11.76 8.57
N LYS A 62 10.78 -12.96 9.09
CA LYS A 62 11.15 -14.14 8.30
C LYS A 62 9.95 -14.80 7.61
N ARG A 63 8.71 -14.48 7.99
CA ARG A 63 7.49 -15.16 7.47
C ARG A 63 6.86 -14.45 6.26
N ILE A 64 7.35 -13.27 5.90
CA ILE A 64 6.73 -12.43 4.87
C ILE A 64 6.96 -12.98 3.46
N GLN A 65 8.13 -13.55 3.20
CA GLN A 65 8.43 -14.19 1.92
C GLN A 65 7.76 -15.56 1.90
N LYS A 66 6.54 -15.63 1.35
CA LYS A 66 5.90 -16.90 1.03
C LYS A 66 6.45 -17.40 -0.30
N GLU A 67 7.30 -18.42 -0.23
CA GLU A 67 7.57 -19.27 -1.40
C GLU A 67 6.29 -20.05 -1.74
N ARG A 68 6.02 -20.21 -3.03
CA ARG A 68 4.85 -20.95 -3.51
C ARG A 68 5.02 -22.45 -3.32
#